data_AF-A0AAV1SUT0-F1
#
_entry.id   AF-A0AAV1SUT0-F1
#
_cell.length_a   1.000
_cell.length_b   1.000
_cell.length_c   1.000
_cell.angle_alpha   90.00
_cell.angle_beta   90.00
_cell.angle_gamma   90.00
#
_symmetry.space_group_name_H-M   'P 1'
#
loop_
_entity.id
_entity.type
_entity.pdbx_description
1 polymer ?
#
loop_
_entity_poly.entity_id
_entity_poly.type
_entity_poly.pdbx_seq_one_letter_code
_entity_poly.pdbx_strand_id
1 'polypeptide(L)'
;MPDIVKAGDPVLHEPAREVDQKEIRSERIQKIIDDMVKAMRMSPGVGLAAPQIGIPLRIIVLEDTAEYIGYAPKDETKAQDRRPFDLLVIVNPKLKKKSNRTAFFFEGCLSLYFGSMMDIFAKSGYVLTPIHHKREGGNKRIDITTGRMRHYKRAYEEQGNAGGVAQGLKGAKGKSLAGFALLVDGFRAIVERNLDVEVTGLSRDGQLIKVDASGWQARILQHECDHLEGTLYVDKMVPRTFRTVENLDLPLAEGCPKLGSR
;
A
#
# COMPACT_ATOMS: atom_id res chain seq x y z
N MET A 1 -4.03 -4.48 21.00
CA MET A 1 -4.33 -4.13 19.60
C MET A 1 -3.34 -4.89 18.75
N PRO A 2 -3.76 -5.55 17.66
CA PRO A 2 -2.81 -6.28 16.84
C PRO A 2 -1.88 -5.30 16.13
N ASP A 3 -0.59 -5.65 16.06
CA ASP A 3 0.38 -4.93 15.25
C ASP A 3 0.14 -5.22 13.77
N ILE A 4 0.46 -4.26 12.90
CA ILE A 4 0.48 -4.51 11.46
C ILE A 4 1.64 -5.43 11.12
N VAL A 5 1.32 -6.54 10.47
CA VAL A 5 2.28 -7.52 9.95
C VAL A 5 3.06 -6.91 8.80
N LYS A 6 4.34 -7.27 8.75
CA LYS A 6 5.36 -6.68 7.89
C LYS A 6 5.59 -7.57 6.68
N ALA A 7 5.81 -6.98 5.51
CA ALA A 7 6.18 -7.74 4.31
C ALA A 7 7.40 -8.62 4.59
N GLY A 8 7.33 -9.89 4.18
CA GLY A 8 8.25 -10.95 4.61
C GLY A 8 7.55 -12.04 5.42
N ASP A 9 6.54 -11.68 6.20
CA ASP A 9 5.71 -12.65 6.93
C ASP A 9 4.89 -13.53 5.96
N PRO A 10 4.88 -14.87 6.12
CA PRO A 10 4.13 -15.78 5.26
C PRO A 10 2.63 -15.45 5.14
N VAL A 11 2.00 -14.92 6.19
CA VAL A 11 0.54 -14.63 6.17
C VAL A 11 0.14 -13.62 5.09
N LEU A 12 1.08 -12.76 4.65
CA LEU A 12 0.86 -11.77 3.59
C LEU A 12 1.06 -12.33 2.18
N HIS A 13 1.52 -13.58 2.07
CA HIS A 13 1.90 -14.24 0.82
C HIS A 13 1.14 -15.54 0.57
N GLU A 14 0.16 -15.86 1.42
CA GLU A 14 -0.68 -17.05 1.32
C GLU A 14 -2.15 -16.66 1.15
N PRO A 15 -2.94 -17.41 0.34
CA PRO A 15 -4.37 -17.16 0.23
C PRO A 15 -5.10 -17.30 1.58
N ALA A 16 -5.89 -16.29 1.92
CA ALA A 16 -6.69 -16.26 3.13
C ALA A 16 -7.93 -17.18 3.01
N ARG A 17 -8.37 -17.73 4.13
CA ARG A 17 -9.50 -18.68 4.19
C ARG A 17 -10.84 -17.97 4.26
N GLU A 18 -11.87 -18.53 3.62
CA GLU A 18 -13.24 -18.04 3.77
C GLU A 18 -13.73 -18.18 5.23
N VAL A 19 -14.55 -17.22 5.66
CA VAL A 19 -15.26 -17.24 6.93
C VAL A 19 -16.60 -17.95 6.76
N ASP A 20 -16.93 -18.90 7.62
CA ASP A 20 -18.28 -19.49 7.64
C ASP A 20 -19.31 -18.39 7.95
N GLN A 21 -20.36 -18.29 7.13
CA GLN A 21 -21.42 -17.30 7.30
C GLN A 21 -22.08 -17.36 8.69
N LYS A 22 -22.20 -18.55 9.30
CA LYS A 22 -22.77 -18.72 10.64
C LYS A 22 -21.90 -18.09 11.73
N GLU A 23 -20.60 -18.02 11.49
CA GLU A 23 -19.62 -17.48 12.43
C GLU A 23 -19.48 -15.96 12.35
N ILE A 24 -20.03 -15.30 11.32
CA ILE A 24 -19.83 -13.84 11.13
C ILE A 24 -20.33 -13.03 12.33
N ARG A 25 -21.45 -13.44 12.93
CA ARG A 25 -22.03 -12.78 14.11
C ARG A 25 -21.41 -13.27 15.43
N SER A 26 -20.49 -14.23 15.40
CA SER A 26 -19.78 -14.68 16.60
C SER A 26 -18.96 -13.55 17.20
N GLU A 27 -18.79 -13.55 18.53
CA GLU A 27 -17.93 -12.58 19.23
C GLU A 27 -16.50 -12.57 18.67
N ARG A 28 -16.01 -13.74 18.24
CA ARG A 28 -14.68 -13.90 17.64
C ARG A 28 -14.53 -13.08 16.35
N ILE A 29 -15.44 -13.24 15.39
CA ILE A 29 -15.35 -12.53 14.10
C ILE A 29 -15.65 -11.05 14.27
N GLN A 30 -16.62 -10.69 15.12
CA GLN A 30 -16.92 -9.29 15.41
C GLN A 30 -15.72 -8.58 16.04
N LYS A 31 -15.04 -9.22 17.00
CA LYS A 31 -13.82 -8.68 17.60
C LYS A 31 -12.71 -8.47 16.57
N ILE A 32 -12.54 -9.39 15.62
CA ILE A 32 -11.57 -9.25 14.53
C ILE A 32 -11.91 -8.03 13.68
N ILE A 33 -13.17 -7.88 13.27
CA ILE A 33 -13.63 -6.73 12.49
C ILE A 33 -13.39 -5.43 13.26
N ASP A 34 -13.71 -5.38 14.56
CA ASP A 34 -13.48 -4.20 15.39
C ASP A 34 -11.99 -3.85 15.54
N ASP A 35 -11.14 -4.86 15.75
CA ASP A 35 -9.69 -4.67 15.81
C ASP A 35 -9.14 -4.16 14.46
N MET A 36 -9.66 -4.65 13.32
CA MET A 36 -9.30 -4.17 11.99
C MET A 36 -9.72 -2.71 11.77
N VAL A 37 -10.97 -2.36 12.08
CA VAL A 37 -11.47 -0.98 11.94
C VAL A 37 -10.67 -0.03 12.82
N LYS A 38 -10.36 -0.44 14.05
CA LYS A 38 -9.54 0.35 14.97
C LYS A 38 -8.13 0.53 14.44
N ALA A 39 -7.47 -0.53 13.96
CA ALA A 39 -6.13 -0.46 13.38
C ALA A 39 -6.10 0.42 12.12
N MET A 40 -7.11 0.29 11.25
CA MET A 40 -7.27 1.09 10.04
C MET A 40 -7.42 2.58 10.35
N ARG A 41 -8.18 2.96 11.39
CA ARG A 41 -8.41 4.38 11.77
C ARG A 41 -7.28 4.99 12.60
N MET A 42 -6.57 4.17 13.38
CA MET A 42 -5.40 4.62 14.14
C MET A 42 -4.18 4.83 13.26
N SER A 43 -4.14 4.14 12.12
CA SER A 43 -3.25 4.44 11.02
C SER A 43 -3.97 5.41 10.06
N PRO A 44 -3.30 6.32 9.35
CA PRO A 44 -3.93 7.12 8.30
C PRO A 44 -4.14 6.29 7.01
N GLY A 45 -4.82 5.15 7.14
CA GLY A 45 -5.15 4.20 6.07
C GLY A 45 -6.61 4.32 5.62
N VAL A 46 -6.88 3.97 4.37
CA VAL A 46 -8.24 3.97 3.78
C VAL A 46 -8.81 2.56 3.57
N GLY A 47 -8.03 1.54 3.95
CA GLY A 47 -8.33 0.13 3.78
C GLY A 47 -7.41 -0.74 4.63
N LEU A 48 -7.91 -1.92 5.02
CA LEU A 48 -7.16 -2.94 5.71
C LEU A 48 -7.76 -4.34 5.46
N ALA A 49 -6.91 -5.31 5.16
CA ALA A 49 -7.25 -6.72 5.05
C ALA A 49 -6.80 -7.50 6.29
N ALA A 50 -7.56 -8.52 6.70
CA ALA A 50 -7.25 -9.31 7.89
C ALA A 50 -5.84 -9.94 7.90
N PRO A 51 -5.26 -10.38 6.78
CA PRO A 51 -3.87 -10.84 6.76
C PRO A 51 -2.85 -9.81 7.28
N GLN A 52 -3.12 -8.51 7.11
CA GLN A 52 -2.24 -7.43 7.59
C GLN A 52 -2.20 -7.32 9.12
N ILE A 53 -3.11 -7.97 9.84
CA ILE A 53 -3.06 -8.10 11.31
C ILE A 53 -2.79 -9.55 11.73
N GLY A 54 -2.24 -10.37 10.83
CA GLY A 54 -1.86 -11.76 11.10
C GLY A 54 -3.01 -12.76 11.07
N ILE A 55 -4.16 -12.36 10.52
CA ILE A 55 -5.36 -13.21 10.50
C ILE A 55 -5.62 -13.71 9.08
N PRO A 56 -5.44 -15.02 8.81
CA PRO A 56 -5.59 -15.58 7.46
C PRO A 56 -7.07 -15.85 7.12
N LEU A 57 -7.90 -14.81 7.21
CA LEU A 57 -9.32 -14.84 6.88
C LEU A 57 -9.65 -13.81 5.80
N ARG A 58 -10.66 -14.11 4.99
CA ARG A 58 -11.13 -13.24 3.91
C ARG A 58 -12.04 -12.14 4.43
N ILE A 59 -11.46 -11.16 5.10
CA ILE A 59 -12.17 -9.98 5.62
C ILE A 59 -11.40 -8.74 5.18
N ILE A 60 -12.12 -7.76 4.65
CA ILE A 60 -11.60 -6.42 4.34
C ILE A 60 -12.48 -5.36 4.99
N VAL A 61 -11.84 -4.28 5.43
CA VAL A 61 -12.50 -3.06 5.88
C VAL A 61 -11.94 -1.88 5.11
N LEU A 62 -12.78 -0.90 4.76
CA LEU A 62 -12.36 0.30 4.06
C LEU A 62 -13.25 1.48 4.41
N GLU A 63 -12.66 2.67 4.43
CA GLU A 63 -13.32 3.94 4.75
C GLU A 63 -12.47 5.07 4.16
N ASP A 64 -13.11 6.08 3.55
CA ASP A 64 -12.43 7.29 3.08
C ASP A 64 -13.29 8.50 3.43
N THR A 65 -12.85 9.29 4.41
CA THR A 65 -13.65 10.39 4.96
C THR A 65 -13.42 11.68 4.18
N ALA A 66 -14.37 12.62 4.25
CA ALA A 66 -14.19 13.95 3.67
C ALA A 66 -12.97 14.68 4.28
N GLU A 67 -12.66 14.43 5.55
CA GLU A 67 -11.46 14.94 6.22
C GLU A 67 -10.18 14.41 5.57
N TYR A 68 -10.08 13.09 5.35
CA TYR A 68 -8.91 12.47 4.72
C TYR A 68 -8.69 12.95 3.28
N ILE A 69 -9.78 13.13 2.54
CA ILE A 69 -9.74 13.68 1.18
C ILE A 69 -9.31 15.16 1.22
N GLY A 70 -9.70 15.90 2.25
CA GLY A 70 -9.38 17.32 2.43
C GLY A 70 -7.88 17.63 2.58
N TYR A 71 -7.06 16.63 2.96
CA TYR A 71 -5.60 16.80 3.02
C TYR A 71 -4.90 16.74 1.66
N ALA A 72 -5.56 16.21 0.63
CA ALA A 72 -4.99 16.04 -0.69
C ALA A 72 -5.28 17.24 -1.61
N PRO A 73 -4.38 17.59 -2.55
CA PRO A 73 -4.64 18.62 -3.55
C PRO A 73 -5.91 18.32 -4.37
N LYS A 74 -6.74 19.34 -4.60
CA LYS A 74 -8.05 19.17 -5.29
C LYS A 74 -7.91 18.61 -6.71
N ASP A 75 -6.85 18.97 -7.42
CA ASP A 75 -6.61 18.46 -8.78
C ASP A 75 -6.25 16.98 -8.76
N GLU A 76 -5.55 16.52 -7.71
CA GLU A 76 -5.19 15.12 -7.53
C GLU A 76 -6.43 14.28 -7.18
N THR A 77 -7.24 14.73 -6.20
CA THR A 77 -8.47 14.01 -5.80
C THR A 77 -9.47 13.94 -6.95
N LYS A 78 -9.57 15.00 -7.76
CA LYS A 78 -10.37 15.03 -8.98
C LYS A 78 -9.84 14.04 -10.02
N ALA A 79 -8.53 13.99 -10.25
CA ALA A 79 -7.93 13.04 -11.19
C ALA A 79 -8.14 11.59 -10.75
N GLN A 80 -8.12 11.33 -9.44
CA GLN A 80 -8.33 10.02 -8.84
C GLN A 80 -9.81 9.56 -8.80
N ASP A 81 -10.77 10.43 -9.13
CA ASP A 81 -12.20 10.21 -8.84
C ASP A 81 -12.40 9.76 -7.37
N ARG A 82 -11.72 10.46 -6.45
CA ARG A 82 -11.72 10.16 -5.02
C ARG A 82 -12.87 10.88 -4.34
N ARG A 83 -13.82 10.10 -3.81
CA ARG A 83 -15.05 10.55 -3.17
C ARG A 83 -15.18 9.88 -1.80
N PRO A 84 -15.74 10.57 -0.80
CA PRO A 84 -15.89 9.97 0.52
C PRO A 84 -16.92 8.84 0.47
N PHE A 85 -16.71 7.82 1.31
CA PHE A 85 -17.67 6.75 1.53
C PHE A 85 -17.58 6.26 2.97
N ASP A 86 -18.72 5.84 3.51
CA ASP A 86 -18.85 5.33 4.86
C ASP A 86 -18.11 3.99 5.03
N LEU A 87 -17.79 3.66 6.29
CA LEU A 87 -17.18 2.38 6.64
C LEU A 87 -17.90 1.20 5.97
N LEU A 88 -17.14 0.46 5.16
CA LEU A 88 -17.59 -0.74 4.50
C LEU A 88 -16.77 -1.94 5.01
N VAL A 89 -17.49 -2.96 5.47
CA VAL A 89 -16.94 -4.25 5.88
C VAL A 89 -17.44 -5.31 4.92
N ILE A 90 -16.52 -6.05 4.31
CA ILE A 90 -16.87 -7.14 3.40
C ILE A 90 -16.15 -8.41 3.82
N VAL A 91 -16.93 -9.42 4.18
CA VAL A 91 -16.49 -10.78 4.45
C VAL A 91 -16.66 -11.61 3.19
N ASN A 92 -15.67 -12.45 2.90
CA ASN A 92 -15.55 -13.27 1.69
C ASN A 92 -15.78 -12.48 0.38
N PRO A 93 -15.09 -11.35 0.16
CA PRO A 93 -15.29 -10.55 -1.03
C PRO A 93 -14.89 -11.33 -2.30
N LYS A 94 -15.71 -11.17 -3.33
CA LYS A 94 -15.49 -11.68 -4.69
C LYS A 94 -15.56 -10.50 -5.65
N LEU A 95 -14.40 -10.14 -6.20
CA LEU A 95 -14.26 -8.97 -7.07
C LEU A 95 -14.38 -9.37 -8.55
N LYS A 96 -15.10 -8.56 -9.32
CA LYS A 96 -15.22 -8.64 -10.78
C LYS A 96 -14.96 -7.27 -11.40
N LYS A 97 -14.26 -7.25 -12.53
CA LYS A 97 -14.08 -6.04 -13.34
C LYS A 97 -15.36 -5.79 -14.13
N LYS A 98 -15.83 -4.54 -14.20
CA LYS A 98 -17.02 -4.15 -14.98
C LYS A 98 -16.69 -3.54 -16.34
N SER A 99 -15.46 -3.06 -16.51
CA SER A 99 -14.98 -2.46 -17.74
C SER A 99 -13.49 -2.78 -17.95
N ASN A 100 -13.00 -2.48 -19.16
CA ASN A 100 -11.57 -2.55 -19.48
C ASN A 100 -10.83 -1.23 -19.24
N ARG A 101 -11.51 -0.21 -18.70
CA ARG A 101 -10.89 1.08 -18.40
C ARG A 101 -10.00 0.96 -17.18
N THR A 102 -8.81 1.53 -17.25
CA THR A 102 -7.82 1.44 -16.17
C THR A 102 -7.27 2.81 -15.80
N ALA A 103 -6.58 2.89 -14.68
CA ALA A 103 -5.88 4.10 -14.28
C ALA A 103 -4.54 3.77 -13.62
N PHE A 104 -3.56 4.66 -13.81
CA PHE A 104 -2.24 4.60 -13.19
C PHE A 104 -2.15 5.67 -12.08
N PHE A 105 -2.02 5.22 -10.84
CA PHE A 105 -1.77 6.08 -9.69
C PHE A 105 -0.78 5.41 -8.74
N PHE A 106 -0.16 6.21 -7.87
CA PHE A 106 0.69 5.67 -6.81
C PHE A 106 -0.16 4.94 -5.75
N GLU A 107 0.33 3.77 -5.34
CA GLU A 107 -0.15 3.00 -4.20
C GLU A 107 1.00 2.75 -3.22
N GLY A 108 0.63 2.30 -2.03
CA GLY A 108 1.43 2.03 -0.84
C GLY A 108 0.65 1.05 0.03
N CYS A 109 1.25 0.58 1.11
CA CYS A 109 0.62 -0.39 2.02
C CYS A 109 1.20 -0.25 3.43
N LEU A 110 0.37 -0.45 4.46
CA LEU A 110 0.78 -0.44 5.87
C LEU A 110 1.82 -1.50 6.23
N SER A 111 1.92 -2.57 5.44
CA SER A 111 2.89 -3.65 5.64
C SER A 111 4.28 -3.36 5.06
N LEU A 112 4.50 -2.22 4.39
CA LEU A 112 5.72 -1.90 3.65
C LEU A 112 6.38 -0.60 4.15
N TYR A 113 7.40 -0.74 5.00
CA TYR A 113 8.16 0.37 5.60
C TYR A 113 9.69 0.13 5.48
N PHE A 114 10.51 1.11 5.86
CA PHE A 114 11.97 1.07 5.61
C PHE A 114 12.68 -0.22 6.10
N GLY A 115 12.16 -0.86 7.15
CA GLY A 115 12.68 -2.13 7.67
C GLY A 115 12.34 -3.39 6.86
N SER A 116 11.29 -3.38 6.03
CA SER A 116 10.90 -4.54 5.20
C SER A 116 11.67 -4.61 3.86
N MET A 117 12.62 -3.70 3.66
CA MET A 117 13.28 -3.51 2.37
C MET A 117 14.18 -4.71 1.98
N MET A 118 14.82 -5.36 2.95
CA MET A 118 15.72 -6.50 2.68
C MET A 118 14.97 -7.71 2.09
N ASP A 119 13.73 -7.95 2.52
CA ASP A 119 12.96 -9.13 2.11
C ASP A 119 12.36 -9.00 0.70
N ILE A 120 11.99 -7.77 0.29
CA ILE A 120 11.49 -7.48 -1.06
C ILE A 120 12.61 -7.71 -2.09
N PHE A 121 13.83 -7.24 -1.79
CA PHE A 121 14.96 -7.36 -2.71
C PHE A 121 15.51 -8.79 -2.79
N ALA A 122 15.39 -9.56 -1.71
CA ALA A 122 15.74 -10.99 -1.71
C ALA A 122 14.88 -11.82 -2.68
N LYS A 123 13.58 -11.51 -2.82
CA LYS A 123 12.65 -12.24 -3.69
C LYS A 123 12.68 -11.78 -5.16
N SER A 124 13.05 -10.53 -5.41
CA SER A 124 12.86 -9.89 -6.73
C SER A 124 14.10 -9.89 -7.63
N GLY A 125 15.28 -10.29 -7.12
CA GLY A 125 16.55 -10.24 -7.88
C GLY A 125 17.01 -8.83 -8.26
N TYR A 126 16.40 -7.79 -7.68
CA TYR A 126 16.80 -6.40 -7.82
C TYR A 126 17.74 -6.04 -6.66
N VAL A 127 18.82 -5.30 -6.94
CA VAL A 127 19.69 -4.73 -5.92
C VAL A 127 19.42 -3.23 -5.82
N LEU A 128 19.36 -2.71 -4.60
CA LEU A 128 19.45 -1.28 -4.33
C LEU A 128 20.85 -0.80 -4.75
N THR A 129 20.94 0.01 -5.79
CA THR A 129 22.18 0.72 -6.11
C THR A 129 22.12 2.07 -5.41
N PRO A 130 22.89 2.30 -4.33
CA PRO A 130 23.07 3.65 -3.81
C PRO A 130 23.94 4.43 -4.81
N ILE A 131 23.32 5.31 -5.60
CA ILE A 131 24.07 6.28 -6.39
C ILE A 131 24.67 7.29 -5.42
N HIS A 132 25.99 7.26 -5.28
CA HIS A 132 26.72 8.32 -4.61
C HIS A 132 26.86 9.51 -5.57
N HIS A 133 25.94 10.47 -5.52
CA HIS A 133 26.21 11.78 -6.09
C HIS A 133 27.19 12.53 -5.19
N LYS A 134 28.45 12.65 -5.64
CA LYS A 134 29.42 13.57 -5.04
C LYS A 134 28.96 15.00 -5.38
N ARG A 135 28.35 15.71 -4.43
CA ARG A 135 28.37 17.18 -4.46
C ARG A 135 29.74 17.63 -3.97
N GLU A 136 30.39 18.52 -4.71
CA GLU A 136 31.35 19.42 -4.09
C GLU A 136 30.58 20.23 -3.03
N GLY A 137 30.97 20.10 -1.76
CA GLY A 137 30.30 20.77 -0.64
C GLY A 137 29.29 19.92 0.13
N GLY A 138 29.77 18.91 0.86
CA GLY A 138 29.37 18.72 2.26
C GLY A 138 28.08 17.98 2.64
N ASN A 139 27.27 17.44 1.72
CA ASN A 139 26.18 16.54 2.13
C ASN A 139 25.92 15.41 1.12
N LYS A 140 26.08 14.15 1.55
CA LYS A 140 25.78 12.95 0.74
C LYS A 140 24.27 12.77 0.65
N ARG A 141 23.73 12.61 -0.55
CA ARG A 141 22.34 12.19 -0.81
C ARG A 141 22.37 10.78 -1.37
N ILE A 142 21.56 9.88 -0.83
CA ILE A 142 21.43 8.49 -1.31
C ILE A 142 20.27 8.47 -2.31
N ASP A 143 20.57 8.36 -3.59
CA ASP A 143 19.56 8.08 -4.62
C ASP A 143 19.55 6.58 -4.91
N ILE A 144 18.36 5.97 -4.84
CA ILE A 144 18.16 4.54 -5.05
C ILE A 144 17.70 4.30 -6.48
N THR A 145 18.46 3.53 -7.27
CA THR A 145 18.00 2.98 -8.56
C THR A 145 18.20 1.46 -8.59
N THR A 146 17.42 0.75 -9.40
CA THR A 146 17.41 -0.73 -9.46
C THR A 146 18.26 -1.29 -10.62
N GLY A 147 19.13 -2.27 -10.35
CA GLY A 147 20.02 -2.94 -11.33
C GLY A 147 20.36 -4.41 -10.98
N ARG A 148 20.91 -5.19 -11.95
CA ARG A 148 21.11 -6.66 -11.87
C ARG A 148 22.35 -7.14 -11.08
N MET A 149 22.19 -8.34 -10.52
CA MET A 149 22.89 -8.99 -9.39
C MET A 149 24.27 -9.65 -9.66
N ARG A 150 25.23 -8.98 -10.30
CA ARG A 150 26.60 -9.52 -10.39
C ARG A 150 27.59 -8.51 -9.82
N HIS A 151 28.34 -8.90 -8.78
CA HIS A 151 29.46 -8.19 -8.11
C HIS A 151 29.19 -7.48 -6.75
N TYR A 152 28.52 -8.05 -5.74
CA TYR A 152 28.43 -7.31 -4.45
C TYR A 152 28.46 -8.13 -3.14
N LYS A 153 29.11 -9.30 -3.13
CA LYS A 153 29.33 -10.06 -1.87
C LYS A 153 30.36 -9.40 -0.92
N ARG A 154 31.07 -8.35 -1.35
CA ARG A 154 32.22 -7.78 -0.62
C ARG A 154 31.91 -6.53 0.21
N ALA A 155 30.88 -5.76 -0.12
CA ALA A 155 30.63 -4.47 0.54
C ALA A 155 29.78 -4.56 1.82
N TYR A 156 29.06 -5.66 2.03
CA TYR A 156 28.19 -5.83 3.19
C TYR A 156 28.97 -6.26 4.45
N GLU A 157 30.10 -6.96 4.28
CA GLU A 157 30.98 -7.36 5.38
C GLU A 157 31.73 -6.15 5.99
N GLU A 158 31.90 -5.05 5.24
CA GLU A 158 32.60 -3.85 5.72
C GLU A 158 31.71 -2.88 6.51
N GLN A 159 30.37 -2.96 6.39
CA GLN A 159 29.43 -2.03 7.06
C GLN A 159 28.93 -2.51 8.43
N GLY A 160 29.26 -3.73 8.84
CA GLY A 160 28.85 -4.32 10.13
C GLY A 160 29.45 -3.70 11.39
N ASN A 161 30.07 -2.51 11.33
CA ASN A 161 30.78 -1.92 12.47
C ASN A 161 30.47 -0.44 12.76
N ALA A 162 29.37 0.12 12.26
CA ALA A 162 28.96 1.48 12.60
C ALA A 162 27.56 1.52 13.22
N GLY A 163 27.52 1.44 14.56
CA GLY A 163 26.38 1.88 15.35
C GLY A 163 26.24 3.41 15.31
N GLY A 164 25.00 3.91 15.35
CA GLY A 164 24.64 5.33 15.23
C GLY A 164 24.31 5.68 13.77
N VAL A 165 23.19 6.31 13.42
CA VAL A 165 22.74 7.62 13.91
C VAL A 165 21.23 7.74 13.73
N ALA A 166 20.50 7.78 14.84
CA ALA A 166 19.19 8.43 14.89
C ALA A 166 19.43 9.86 15.36
N GLN A 167 19.41 10.85 14.46
CA GLN A 167 19.11 12.26 14.80
C GLN A 167 19.03 13.16 13.56
N GLY A 168 17.89 13.83 13.44
CA GLY A 168 17.80 15.23 13.02
C GLY A 168 17.61 15.51 11.54
N LEU A 169 16.44 16.06 11.18
CA LEU A 169 16.34 17.22 10.29
C LEU A 169 14.97 17.90 10.53
N LYS A 170 14.99 18.99 11.32
CA LYS A 170 13.90 19.96 11.42
C LYS A 170 13.93 20.87 10.19
N GLY A 171 12.76 21.02 9.54
CA GLY A 171 12.31 22.26 8.91
C GLY A 171 12.66 22.47 7.43
N ALA A 172 11.64 22.39 6.58
CA ALA A 172 11.50 23.29 5.43
C ALA A 172 10.01 23.62 5.25
N LYS A 173 9.64 24.88 5.53
CA LYS A 173 8.32 25.44 5.29
C LYS A 173 8.03 25.40 3.78
N GLY A 174 6.83 24.95 3.40
CA GLY A 174 6.27 25.14 2.05
C GLY A 174 6.49 24.00 1.05
N LYS A 175 6.09 22.77 1.37
CA LYS A 175 5.95 21.69 0.39
C LYS A 175 4.55 21.10 0.46
N SER A 176 3.91 20.98 -0.70
CA SER A 176 2.64 20.30 -0.86
C SER A 176 2.78 18.86 -0.41
N LEU A 177 2.02 18.48 0.60
CA LEU A 177 1.89 17.10 1.06
C LEU A 177 0.93 16.41 0.09
N ALA A 178 1.47 15.89 -1.01
CA ALA A 178 0.70 15.14 -1.99
C ALA A 178 -0.01 13.96 -1.30
N GLY A 179 -1.34 14.01 -1.31
CA GLY A 179 -2.24 12.86 -1.22
C GLY A 179 -2.02 11.87 -0.06
N PHE A 180 -2.30 12.25 1.18
CA PHE A 180 -2.27 11.34 2.33
C PHE A 180 -3.45 10.36 2.39
N ALA A 181 -3.47 9.41 1.46
CA ALA A 181 -3.94 8.06 1.74
C ALA A 181 -2.73 7.15 1.54
N LEU A 182 -2.39 6.37 2.58
CA LEU A 182 -1.18 5.52 2.73
C LEU A 182 -0.01 6.16 3.47
N LEU A 183 -0.22 7.16 4.34
CA LEU A 183 0.82 7.81 5.15
C LEU A 183 1.44 6.82 6.16
N VAL A 184 2.29 5.96 5.62
CA VAL A 184 3.13 4.97 6.27
C VAL A 184 4.52 5.33 5.79
N ASP A 185 5.43 5.59 6.73
CA ASP A 185 6.86 5.60 6.45
C ASP A 185 7.18 4.41 5.55
N GLY A 186 7.82 4.65 4.40
CA GLY A 186 8.12 3.57 3.48
C GLY A 186 8.07 3.99 2.03
N PHE A 187 7.36 3.20 1.23
CA PHE A 187 7.49 3.21 -0.22
C PHE A 187 6.15 3.35 -0.93
N ARG A 188 6.25 3.82 -2.18
CA ARG A 188 5.16 3.92 -3.14
C ARG A 188 5.62 3.40 -4.49
N ALA A 189 4.68 2.89 -5.28
CA ALA A 189 4.89 2.64 -6.69
C ALA A 189 3.59 2.85 -7.47
N ILE A 190 3.71 3.07 -8.77
CA ILE A 190 2.55 3.18 -9.65
C ILE A 190 1.97 1.79 -9.87
N VAL A 191 0.66 1.66 -9.71
CA VAL A 191 -0.07 0.42 -9.98
C VAL A 191 -1.23 0.70 -10.94
N GLU A 192 -1.39 -0.15 -11.94
CA GLU A 192 -2.55 -0.12 -12.83
C GLU A 192 -3.75 -0.79 -12.15
N ARG A 193 -4.89 -0.12 -12.12
CA ARG A 193 -6.15 -0.65 -11.55
C ARG A 193 -7.30 -0.41 -12.49
N ASN A 194 -8.29 -1.30 -12.45
CA ASN A 194 -9.54 -1.12 -13.19
C ASN A 194 -10.32 0.01 -12.54
N LEU A 195 -10.91 0.87 -13.37
CA LEU A 195 -11.69 2.01 -12.89
C LEU A 195 -13.05 1.62 -12.36
N ASP A 196 -13.62 0.50 -12.82
CA ASP A 196 -14.97 0.06 -12.46
C ASP A 196 -14.94 -1.41 -12.01
N VAL A 197 -15.40 -1.67 -10.79
CA VAL A 197 -15.46 -3.02 -10.21
C VAL A 197 -16.81 -3.28 -9.55
N GLU A 198 -17.18 -4.55 -9.48
CA GLU A 198 -18.26 -5.06 -8.66
C GLU A 198 -17.65 -5.99 -7.62
N VAL A 199 -17.98 -5.81 -6.35
CA VAL A 199 -17.59 -6.73 -5.27
C VAL A 199 -18.85 -7.28 -4.62
N THR A 200 -18.98 -8.61 -4.60
CA THR A 200 -20.01 -9.29 -3.81
C THR A 200 -19.39 -9.91 -2.57
N GLY A 201 -20.18 -10.08 -1.52
CA GLY A 201 -19.72 -10.69 -0.27
C GLY A 201 -20.80 -10.64 0.79
N LEU A 202 -20.37 -10.72 2.05
CA LEU A 202 -21.22 -10.66 3.22
C LEU A 202 -20.87 -9.40 4.03
N SER A 203 -21.88 -8.69 4.52
CA SER A 203 -21.68 -7.56 5.42
C SER A 203 -21.18 -8.02 6.79
N ARG A 204 -20.86 -7.05 7.66
CA ARG A 204 -20.56 -7.29 9.08
C ARG A 204 -21.62 -8.12 9.81
N ASP A 205 -22.88 -8.07 9.35
CA ASP A 205 -24.00 -8.80 9.93
C ASP A 205 -24.25 -10.18 9.29
N GLY A 206 -23.49 -10.53 8.25
CA GLY A 206 -23.65 -11.76 7.48
C GLY A 206 -24.71 -11.69 6.38
N GLN A 207 -25.16 -10.48 6.01
CA GLN A 207 -26.11 -10.28 4.92
C GLN A 207 -25.38 -10.18 3.58
N LEU A 208 -25.97 -10.72 2.51
CA LEU A 208 -25.41 -10.59 1.16
C LEU A 208 -25.38 -9.12 0.73
N ILE A 209 -24.23 -8.67 0.28
CA ILE A 209 -24.03 -7.32 -0.26
C ILE A 209 -23.39 -7.39 -1.64
N LYS A 210 -23.70 -6.38 -2.44
CA LYS A 210 -23.07 -6.10 -3.73
C LYS A 210 -22.72 -4.62 -3.76
N VAL A 211 -21.45 -4.34 -4.05
CA VAL A 211 -20.89 -2.99 -4.09
C VAL A 211 -20.38 -2.74 -5.50
N ASP A 212 -21.04 -1.83 -6.21
CA ASP A 212 -20.56 -1.29 -7.48
C ASP A 212 -19.72 -0.04 -7.16
N ALA A 213 -18.42 -0.10 -7.45
CA ALA A 213 -17.47 0.97 -7.13
C ALA A 213 -16.73 1.44 -8.37
N SER A 214 -16.40 2.74 -8.39
CA SER A 214 -15.52 3.33 -9.40
C SER A 214 -14.42 4.19 -8.78
N GLY A 215 -13.43 4.56 -9.59
CA GLY A 215 -12.41 5.54 -9.19
C GLY A 215 -11.54 5.05 -8.04
N TRP A 216 -11.32 5.91 -7.04
CA TRP A 216 -10.45 5.58 -5.91
C TRP A 216 -11.00 4.45 -5.02
N GLN A 217 -12.32 4.39 -4.83
CA GLN A 217 -12.94 3.30 -4.06
C GLN A 217 -12.73 1.94 -4.74
N ALA A 218 -12.85 1.88 -6.06
CA ALA A 218 -12.55 0.67 -6.84
C ALA A 218 -11.09 0.23 -6.69
N ARG A 219 -10.16 1.19 -6.62
CA ARG A 219 -8.73 0.92 -6.38
C ARG A 219 -8.49 0.33 -4.99
N ILE A 220 -9.08 0.92 -3.95
CA ILE A 220 -8.97 0.41 -2.57
C ILE A 220 -9.50 -1.02 -2.51
N LEU A 221 -10.69 -1.29 -3.06
CA LEU A 221 -11.25 -2.64 -3.09
C LEU A 221 -10.33 -3.65 -3.79
N GLN A 222 -9.74 -3.29 -4.93
CA GLN A 222 -8.78 -4.15 -5.62
C GLN A 222 -7.52 -4.42 -4.77
N HIS A 223 -7.01 -3.40 -4.07
CA HIS A 223 -5.86 -3.53 -3.18
C HIS A 223 -6.15 -4.47 -2.01
N GLU A 224 -7.25 -4.25 -1.29
CA GLU A 224 -7.59 -5.09 -0.13
C GLU A 224 -7.96 -6.53 -0.54
N CYS A 225 -8.58 -6.72 -1.71
CA CYS A 225 -8.82 -8.06 -2.24
C CYS A 225 -7.52 -8.78 -2.63
N ASP A 226 -6.52 -8.08 -3.15
CA ASP A 226 -5.22 -8.70 -3.47
C ASP A 226 -4.54 -9.28 -2.22
N HIS A 227 -4.65 -8.58 -1.08
CA HIS A 227 -4.12 -9.07 0.20
C HIS A 227 -4.73 -10.42 0.61
N LEU A 228 -5.99 -10.69 0.25
CA LEU A 228 -6.64 -11.97 0.53
C LEU A 228 -6.12 -13.12 -0.33
N GLU A 229 -5.46 -12.81 -1.45
CA GLU A 229 -4.80 -13.76 -2.33
C GLU A 229 -3.28 -13.85 -2.06
N GLY A 230 -2.79 -13.21 -1.00
CA GLY A 230 -1.35 -13.15 -0.70
C GLY A 230 -0.55 -12.30 -1.70
N THR A 231 -1.19 -11.36 -2.38
CA THR A 231 -0.55 -10.48 -3.37
C THR A 231 -0.37 -9.08 -2.81
N LEU A 232 0.84 -8.52 -2.92
CA LEU A 232 1.14 -7.15 -2.54
C LEU A 232 1.22 -6.24 -3.77
N TYR A 233 1.07 -4.93 -3.56
CA TYR A 233 1.15 -3.97 -4.67
C TYR A 233 2.52 -3.99 -5.39
N VAL A 234 3.59 -4.31 -4.67
CA VAL A 234 4.96 -4.42 -5.22
C VAL A 234 5.11 -5.57 -6.21
N ASP A 235 4.25 -6.59 -6.12
CA ASP A 235 4.27 -7.74 -7.04
C ASP A 235 3.68 -7.39 -8.42
N LYS A 236 2.94 -6.28 -8.51
CA LYS A 236 2.23 -5.82 -9.72
C LYS A 236 2.46 -4.37 -10.09
N MET A 237 3.43 -3.72 -9.45
CA MET A 237 3.76 -2.33 -9.72
C MET A 237 4.40 -2.15 -11.09
N VAL A 238 4.24 -0.96 -11.65
CA VAL A 238 4.94 -0.54 -12.86
C VAL A 238 6.45 -0.47 -12.56
N PRO A 239 7.30 -1.14 -13.36
CA PRO A 239 8.75 -1.09 -13.19
C PRO A 239 9.29 0.35 -13.19
N ARG A 240 10.35 0.61 -12.43
CA ARG A 240 11.02 1.92 -12.31
C ARG A 240 10.19 3.04 -11.67
N THR A 241 9.08 2.70 -11.01
CA THR A 241 8.24 3.68 -10.31
C THR A 241 8.33 3.60 -8.78
N PHE A 242 8.88 2.49 -8.25
CA PHE A 242 9.09 2.30 -6.82
C PHE A 242 10.02 3.37 -6.23
N ARG A 243 9.56 4.05 -5.19
CA ARG A 243 10.24 5.21 -4.58
C ARG A 243 9.81 5.38 -3.13
N THR A 244 10.59 6.13 -2.37
CA THR A 244 10.20 6.55 -1.01
C THR A 244 9.15 7.64 -1.06
N VAL A 245 8.44 7.86 0.06
CA VAL A 245 7.43 8.92 0.18
C VAL A 245 8.04 10.31 -0.06
N GLU A 246 9.27 10.56 0.38
CA GLU A 246 9.95 11.86 0.21
C GLU A 246 10.28 12.17 -1.26
N ASN A 247 10.30 11.13 -2.10
CA ASN A 247 10.64 11.22 -3.52
C ASN A 247 9.39 11.12 -4.41
N LEU A 248 8.18 11.16 -3.84
CA LEU A 248 6.92 10.97 -4.57
C LEU A 248 6.77 11.95 -5.75
N ASP A 249 7.08 13.23 -5.50
CA ASP A 249 6.94 14.34 -6.46
C ASP A 249 8.07 14.42 -7.49
N LEU A 250 9.09 13.54 -7.40
CA LEU A 250 10.15 13.53 -8.40
C LEU A 250 9.61 13.04 -9.76
N PRO A 251 10.14 13.54 -10.89
CA PRO A 251 9.71 13.10 -12.21
C PRO A 251 9.78 11.58 -12.39
N LEU A 252 8.87 11.05 -13.20
CA LEU A 252 8.95 9.65 -13.63
C LEU A 252 10.11 9.48 -14.62
N ALA A 253 10.78 8.33 -14.55
CA ALA A 253 11.80 7.98 -15.53
C ALA A 253 11.20 7.91 -16.95
N GLU A 254 12.05 8.13 -17.95
CA GLU A 254 11.65 8.03 -19.35
C GLU A 254 11.07 6.63 -19.67
N GLY A 255 9.98 6.60 -20.44
CA GLY A 255 9.25 5.39 -20.79
C GLY A 255 8.24 4.91 -19.74
N CYS A 256 8.17 5.52 -18.55
CA CYS A 256 7.12 5.22 -17.59
C CYS A 256 5.75 5.73 -18.07
N PRO A 257 4.66 5.01 -17.77
CA PRO A 257 3.30 5.46 -18.07
C PRO A 257 2.99 6.77 -17.34
N LYS A 258 2.30 7.70 -18.01
CA LYS A 258 1.71 8.88 -17.37
C LYS A 258 0.63 8.45 -16.38
N LEU A 259 0.55 9.17 -15.27
CA LEU A 259 -0.53 9.03 -14.29
C LEU A 259 -1.88 9.44 -14.89
N GLY A 260 -2.96 8.86 -14.36
CA GLY A 260 -4.32 9.14 -14.80
C GLY A 260 -5.02 7.94 -15.45
N SER A 261 -6.26 8.17 -15.83
CA SER A 261 -7.18 7.21 -16.46
C SER A 261 -6.85 6.96 -17.93
N ARG A 262 -7.23 5.77 -18.43
CA ARG A 262 -7.10 5.31 -19.82
C ARG A 262 -8.37 4.63 -20.30
#